data_AF-A0A6B3G9V9-F1
#
_entry.id   AF-A0A6B3G9V9-F1
#
_cell.length_a   1.000
_cell.length_b   1.000
_cell.length_c   1.000
_cell.angle_alpha   90.00
_cell.angle_beta   90.00
_cell.angle_gamma   90.00
#
_symmetry.space_group_name_H-M   'P 1'
#
loop_
_entity.id
_entity.type
_entity.pdbx_description
1 polymer ?
#
loop_
_entity_poly.entity_id
_entity_poly.type
_entity_poly.pdbx_seq_one_letter_code
_entity_poly.pdbx_strand_id
1 'polypeptide(L)' 'ATGMKHTKLMLGDGTNIVGGVNPRKAGTSVDFDGTEVPVFGSVKEAMEKTGANVSVLFVPPAFSKAAVVEAIDA' A
#
# COMPACT_ATOMS: atom_id res chain seq x y z
N ALA A 1 -1.73 -5.95 10.70
CA ALA A 1 -1.21 -7.32 10.84
C ALA A 1 -1.26 -8.06 9.49
N THR A 2 -2.44 -8.25 8.88
CA THR A 2 -2.59 -9.01 7.63
C THR A 2 -1.89 -8.39 6.42
N GLY A 3 -2.00 -7.07 6.21
CA GLY A 3 -1.34 -6.39 5.09
C GLY A 3 0.18 -6.56 5.11
N MET A 4 0.84 -6.21 6.23
CA MET A 4 2.29 -6.38 6.39
C MET A 4 2.74 -7.83 6.17
N LYS A 5 2.00 -8.82 6.68
CA LYS A 5 2.31 -10.24 6.46
C LYS A 5 2.33 -10.59 4.96
N HIS A 6 1.31 -10.17 4.20
CA HIS A 6 1.25 -10.47 2.77
C HIS A 6 2.26 -9.66 1.97
N THR A 7 2.50 -8.39 2.32
CA THR A 7 3.56 -7.59 1.70
C THR A 7 4.93 -8.27 1.81
N LYS A 8 5.28 -8.80 2.99
CA LYS A 8 6.53 -9.56 3.19
C LYS A 8 6.61 -10.78 2.27
N LEU A 9 5.52 -11.55 2.15
CA LEU A 9 5.48 -12.73 1.27
C LEU A 9 5.57 -12.34 -0.21
N MET A 10 4.83 -11.32 -0.64
CA MET A 10 4.83 -10.82 -2.01
C MET A 10 6.20 -10.32 -2.43
N LEU A 11 6.90 -9.58 -1.56
CA LEU A 11 8.28 -9.15 -1.78
C LEU A 11 9.24 -10.35 -1.88
N GLY A 12 9.10 -11.35 -1.00
CA GLY A 12 9.89 -12.58 -1.05
C GLY A 12 9.70 -13.39 -2.34
N ASP A 13 8.50 -13.32 -2.93
CA ASP A 13 8.17 -13.94 -4.22
C ASP A 13 8.52 -13.06 -5.44
N GLY A 14 9.16 -11.90 -5.23
CA GLY A 14 9.64 -11.02 -6.29
C GLY A 14 8.61 -10.01 -6.82
N THR A 15 7.49 -9.81 -6.13
CA THR A 15 6.54 -8.75 -6.49
C THR A 15 7.16 -7.38 -6.23
N ASN A 16 7.05 -6.48 -7.20
CA ASN A 16 7.49 -5.09 -7.04
C ASN A 16 6.47 -4.27 -6.20
N ILE A 17 6.62 -4.28 -4.88
CA ILE A 17 5.82 -3.44 -3.97
C ILE A 17 6.47 -2.06 -3.87
N VAL A 18 5.85 -1.06 -4.50
CA VAL A 18 6.38 0.31 -4.58
C VAL A 18 5.91 1.24 -3.46
N GLY A 19 4.95 0.79 -2.64
CA GLY A 19 4.41 1.60 -1.55
C GLY A 19 3.21 0.99 -0.84
N GLY A 20 2.81 1.62 0.26
CA GLY A 20 1.55 1.37 0.95
C GLY A 20 0.79 2.66 1.22
N VAL A 21 -0.50 2.56 1.54
CA VAL A 21 -1.35 3.73 1.84
C VAL A 21 -1.89 3.61 3.26
N ASN A 22 -1.65 4.63 4.07
CA ASN A 22 -2.26 4.78 5.40
C ASN A 22 -2.23 6.28 5.79
N PRO A 23 -3.39 6.97 5.80
CA PRO A 23 -3.47 8.39 6.10
C PRO A 23 -2.83 8.80 7.44
N ARG A 24 -2.84 7.90 8.43
CA ARG A 24 -2.29 8.17 9.77
C ARG A 24 -0.78 7.96 9.87
N LYS A 25 -0.16 7.40 8.83
CA LYS A 25 1.27 7.04 8.78
C LYS A 25 1.95 7.59 7.52
N ALA A 26 1.35 8.58 6.86
CA ALA A 26 1.91 9.21 5.68
C ALA A 26 3.31 9.77 5.98
N GLY A 27 4.25 9.58 5.06
CA GLY A 27 5.63 10.04 5.17
C GLY A 27 6.56 9.12 5.99
N THR A 28 6.06 7.96 6.44
CA THR A 28 6.89 6.92 7.07
C THR A 28 7.28 5.83 6.07
N SER A 29 8.24 4.99 6.44
CA SER A 29 8.57 3.74 5.73
C SER A 29 8.31 2.53 6.63
N VAL A 30 8.13 1.37 6.02
CA VAL A 30 8.10 0.07 6.70
C VAL A 30 9.21 -0.80 6.10
N ASP A 31 10.10 -1.30 6.95
CA ASP A 31 11.13 -2.26 6.55
C ASP A 31 10.56 -3.68 6.48
N PHE A 32 10.83 -4.34 5.35
CA PHE A 32 10.55 -5.75 5.12
C PHE A 32 11.85 -6.47 4.77
N ASP A 33 12.57 -6.92 5.80
CA ASP A 33 13.83 -7.67 5.69
C ASP A 33 14.88 -6.94 4.83
N GLY A 34 15.05 -5.63 5.06
CA GLY A 34 15.99 -4.78 4.32
C GLY A 34 15.41 -4.11 3.06
N THR A 35 14.13 -4.35 2.76
CA THR A 35 13.40 -3.60 1.72
C THR A 35 12.52 -2.54 2.37
N GLU A 36 12.87 -1.26 2.22
CA GLU A 36 12.03 -0.16 2.67
C GLU A 36 10.86 0.10 1.71
N VAL A 37 9.65 0.06 2.24
CA VAL A 37 8.42 0.39 1.51
C VAL A 37 7.85 1.71 2.05
N PRO A 38 7.74 2.78 1.23
CA PRO A 38 7.19 4.06 1.68
C PRO A 38 5.68 3.99 1.90
N VAL A 39 5.18 4.80 2.84
CA VAL A 39 3.76 4.91 3.17
C VAL A 39 3.24 6.30 2.81
N PHE A 40 2.22 6.32 1.97
CA PHE A 40 1.56 7.51 1.45
C PHE A 40 0.23 7.79 2.17
N GLY A 41 -0.23 9.03 2.07
CA GLY A 41 -1.49 9.47 2.69
C GLY A 41 -2.73 9.06 1.88
N SER A 42 -2.61 8.93 0.56
CA SER A 42 -3.69 8.54 -0.34
C SER A 42 -3.19 7.66 -1.49
N VAL A 43 -4.13 6.96 -2.15
CA VAL A 43 -3.79 6.17 -3.36
C VAL A 43 -3.27 7.07 -4.49
N LYS A 44 -3.89 8.24 -4.69
CA LYS A 44 -3.46 9.21 -5.69
C LYS A 44 -2.02 9.67 -5.49
N GLU A 45 -1.65 10.03 -4.26
CA GLU A 45 -0.27 10.43 -3.95
C GLU A 45 0.72 9.28 -4.23
N ALA A 46 0.35 8.05 -3.87
CA ALA A 46 1.19 6.89 -4.13
C ALA A 46 1.39 6.69 -5.64
N MET A 47 0.33 6.79 -6.44
CA MET A 47 0.40 6.66 -7.91
C MET A 47 1.28 7.74 -8.54
N GLU A 48 1.09 9.01 -8.16
CA GLU A 48 1.89 10.14 -8.67
C GLU A 48 3.39 9.97 -8.39
N LYS A 49 3.75 9.47 -7.21
CA LYS A 49 5.16 9.33 -6.79
C LYS A 49 5.84 8.06 -7.26
N THR A 50 5.08 6.99 -7.50
CA THR A 50 5.65 5.65 -7.76
C THR A 50 5.33 5.10 -9.14
N GLY A 51 4.32 5.63 -9.82
CA GLY A 51 3.79 5.05 -11.05
C GLY A 51 3.02 3.74 -10.85
N ALA A 52 2.56 3.45 -9.63
CA ALA A 52 1.76 2.26 -9.34
C ALA A 52 0.53 2.17 -10.27
N ASN A 53 0.30 0.99 -10.84
CA ASN A 53 -0.82 0.70 -11.74
C ASN A 53 -1.73 -0.42 -11.21
N VAL A 54 -1.39 -1.02 -10.07
CA VAL A 54 -2.13 -2.09 -9.40
C VAL A 54 -2.21 -1.77 -7.92
N SER A 55 -3.39 -2.01 -7.32
CA SER A 55 -3.62 -1.86 -5.88
C SER A 55 -4.17 -3.16 -5.29
N VAL A 56 -3.68 -3.50 -4.09
CA VAL A 56 -4.19 -4.61 -3.28
C VAL A 56 -4.67 -4.09 -1.93
N LEU A 57 -5.90 -4.43 -1.57
CA LEU A 57 -6.58 -3.83 -0.41
C LEU A 57 -6.66 -4.82 0.76
N PHE A 58 -5.87 -4.57 1.80
CA PHE A 58 -5.96 -5.28 3.08
C PHE A 58 -6.68 -4.44 4.15
N VAL A 59 -7.93 -4.08 3.86
CA VAL A 59 -8.76 -3.20 4.68
C VAL A 59 -9.88 -3.97 5.39
N PRO A 60 -10.27 -3.60 6.61
CA PRO A 60 -11.44 -4.20 7.27
C PRO A 60 -12.72 -4.06 6.43
N PRO A 61 -13.70 -4.98 6.55
CA PRO A 61 -14.94 -4.94 5.76
C PRO A 61 -15.67 -3.60 5.81
N ALA A 62 -15.72 -2.97 6.99
CA ALA A 62 -16.38 -1.67 7.20
C ALA A 62 -15.80 -0.53 6.34
N PHE A 63 -14.54 -0.63 5.92
CA PHE A 63 -13.85 0.40 5.13
C PHE A 63 -13.58 -0.03 3.69
N SER A 64 -13.95 -1.26 3.32
CA SER A 64 -13.62 -1.83 2.01
C SER A 64 -14.22 -1.04 0.85
N LYS A 65 -15.50 -0.66 0.94
CA LYS A 65 -16.14 0.14 -0.11
C LYS A 65 -15.41 1.47 -0.33
N ALA A 66 -15.10 2.19 0.75
CA ALA A 66 -14.44 3.49 0.65
C ALA A 66 -13.05 3.37 0.05
N ALA A 67 -12.27 2.38 0.45
CA ALA A 67 -10.93 2.15 -0.08
C ALA A 67 -10.92 1.72 -1.55
N VAL A 68 -11.92 0.93 -1.98
CA VAL A 68 -12.08 0.57 -3.41
C VAL A 68 -12.43 1.81 -4.23
N VAL A 69 -13.35 2.66 -3.75
CA VAL A 69 -13.70 3.91 -4.44
C VAL A 69 -12.50 4.85 -4.51
N GLU A 70 -11.72 5.01 -3.43
CA GLU A 70 -10.48 5.79 -3.44
C GLU A 70 -9.49 5.28 -4.49
N ALA A 71 -9.36 3.96 -4.65
CA ALA A 71 -8.47 3.37 -5.63
C ALA A 71 -8.96 3.52 -7.08
N ILE A 72 -10.27 3.67 -7.30
CA ILE A 72 -10.88 3.92 -8.62
C ILE A 72 -10.72 5.39 -9.03
N ASP A 73 -10.87 6.31 -8.07
CA ASP A 73 -10.85 7.75 -8.32
C ASP A 73 -9.43 8.33 -8.48
N ALA A 74 -8.40 7.58 -8.08
CA ALA A 74 -6.99 7.97 -8.10
C ALA A 74 -6.38 7.93 -9.51
#